data_AF-A0A1F3SRW7-F1
#
_entry.id   AF-A0A1F3SRW7-F1
#
_cell.length_a   1.000
_cell.length_b   1.000
_cell.length_c   1.000
_cell.angle_alpha   90.00
_cell.angle_beta   90.00
_cell.angle_gamma   90.00
#
_symmetry.space_group_name_H-M   'P 1'
#
loop_
_entity.id
_entity.type
_entity.pdbx_description
1 polymer ?
#
loop_
_entity_poly.entity_id
_entity_poly.type
_entity_poly.pdbx_seq_one_letter_code
_entity_poly.pdbx_strand_id
1 'polypeptide(L)'
;MKVYINRILNLKKIKALGFDVDYTLVRYNTKVFEEFTYHAVKEKLVSIKKYPDKVLNLPFDYARAIQGLVIDKKHGNVLKLSRFGKVKQAYHGTHHMEFGDMQRIYQQQVIDLGSEDIQSLDTNFSIANGVLYAELVALKDLGANIPSYETIAHDVKEMIDVVHRDGTLKNEVKNHLSKYIIVDPNLALLLERYKAYDKKLIIITNSDFSYCKTLLDYSITPYLKEHKDWQELFDVVITFSMKPRFFIERNHFLKVDPETSLMSNYDGKVDQGIFQGGNSYRLQKDLGLDGEEILYLGDHIYGDVVSIKKTCNWRTALVMEPLSEELDSLKRAHPISLELSRLMIEKEKIETEIISFYTQEHEQGRRLKREALNGLYQKVEEINHLMSEKVVQYQTHFNSYWGELMRAGLEESRFAGQMEKYACIYMEKITDLLKCSPRTYFRPNRRILPHERDFLT
;
A
#
# COMPACT_ATOMS: atom_id res chain seq x y z
N MET A 1 16.54 -0.56 -11.83
CA MET A 1 16.80 -1.10 -10.47
C MET A 1 15.44 -1.53 -9.90
N LYS A 2 15.31 -2.70 -9.26
CA LYS A 2 14.01 -3.23 -8.79
C LYS A 2 13.76 -3.05 -7.29
N VAL A 3 14.76 -2.54 -6.57
CA VAL A 3 14.66 -2.13 -5.17
C VAL A 3 14.84 -0.62 -5.15
N TYR A 4 13.87 0.08 -4.59
CA TYR A 4 13.82 1.54 -4.50
C TYR A 4 14.23 1.97 -3.09
N ILE A 5 14.94 3.10 -2.99
CA ILE A 5 15.70 3.45 -1.79
C ILE A 5 15.27 4.81 -1.28
N ASN A 6 14.65 4.85 -0.09
CA ASN A 6 14.28 6.09 0.60
C ASN A 6 15.37 6.51 1.59
N ARG A 7 16.03 5.53 2.23
CA ARG A 7 17.04 5.75 3.27
C ARG A 7 18.21 4.81 3.11
N ILE A 8 19.37 5.26 3.61
CA ILE A 8 20.58 4.43 3.65
C ILE A 8 20.31 3.14 4.42
N LEU A 9 20.61 2.00 3.81
CA LEU A 9 20.48 0.68 4.45
C LEU A 9 21.69 -0.17 4.05
N ASN A 10 22.47 -0.59 5.05
CA ASN A 10 23.64 -1.42 4.84
C ASN A 10 23.33 -2.87 5.23
N LEU A 11 23.05 -3.73 4.24
CA LEU A 11 22.73 -5.14 4.50
C LEU A 11 23.89 -5.91 5.14
N LYS A 12 25.14 -5.42 5.05
CA LYS A 12 26.26 -6.00 5.78
C LYS A 12 26.06 -5.92 7.30
N LYS A 13 25.41 -4.87 7.81
CA LYS A 13 25.13 -4.66 9.25
C LYS A 13 23.87 -5.40 9.73
N ILE A 14 22.97 -5.76 8.82
CA ILE A 14 21.76 -6.52 9.18
C ILE A 14 22.17 -7.94 9.55
N LYS A 15 21.84 -8.41 10.74
CA LYS A 15 22.12 -9.78 11.21
C LYS A 15 20.87 -10.67 11.17
N ALA A 16 19.68 -10.10 11.27
CA ALA A 16 18.43 -10.83 11.15
C ALA A 16 17.46 -10.17 10.16
N LEU A 17 16.76 -10.98 9.37
CA LEU A 17 15.64 -10.57 8.54
C LEU A 17 14.34 -11.16 9.10
N GLY A 18 13.41 -10.29 9.47
CA GLY A 18 12.04 -10.65 9.82
C GLY A 18 11.13 -10.49 8.62
N PHE A 19 10.19 -11.40 8.44
CA PHE A 19 9.25 -11.40 7.32
C PHE A 19 7.82 -11.58 7.80
N ASP A 20 6.89 -10.80 7.23
CA ASP A 20 5.51 -11.25 7.16
C ASP A 20 5.37 -12.44 6.21
N VAL A 21 4.30 -13.22 6.36
CA VAL A 21 3.99 -14.34 5.46
C VAL A 21 3.07 -13.86 4.35
N ASP A 22 1.84 -13.49 4.70
CA ASP A 22 0.81 -13.13 3.74
C ASP A 22 1.19 -11.85 2.99
N TYR A 23 1.07 -11.84 1.65
CA TYR A 23 1.48 -10.76 0.74
C TYR A 23 2.96 -10.33 0.77
N THR A 24 3.80 -11.02 1.54
CA THR A 24 5.21 -10.71 1.72
C THR A 24 6.07 -11.87 1.25
N LEU A 25 6.18 -12.95 2.02
CA LEU A 25 6.80 -14.19 1.54
C LEU A 25 5.88 -14.87 0.52
N VAL A 26 4.59 -14.97 0.83
CA VAL A 26 3.60 -15.66 0.02
C VAL A 26 2.79 -14.64 -0.75
N ARG A 27 2.88 -14.71 -2.08
CA ARG A 27 2.15 -13.82 -2.99
C ARG A 27 0.78 -14.40 -3.30
N TYR A 28 -0.21 -13.52 -3.43
CA TYR A 28 -1.58 -13.89 -3.73
C TYR A 28 -2.01 -13.36 -5.08
N ASN A 29 -2.93 -14.06 -5.74
CA ASN A 29 -3.72 -13.49 -6.81
C ASN A 29 -4.75 -12.52 -6.19
N THR A 30 -4.33 -11.27 -5.97
CA THR A 30 -5.10 -10.27 -5.23
C THR A 30 -6.50 -10.07 -5.80
N LYS A 31 -6.67 -10.06 -7.14
CA LYS A 31 -7.99 -9.89 -7.75
C LYS A 31 -8.95 -11.03 -7.37
N VAL A 32 -8.50 -12.27 -7.50
CA VAL A 32 -9.32 -13.45 -7.18
C VAL A 32 -9.58 -13.55 -5.67
N PHE A 33 -8.59 -13.16 -4.87
CA PHE A 33 -8.70 -13.11 -3.41
C PHE A 33 -9.72 -12.06 -2.94
N GLU A 34 -9.64 -10.84 -3.46
CA GLU A 34 -10.53 -9.73 -3.11
C GLU A 34 -11.96 -9.98 -3.62
N GLU A 35 -12.11 -10.58 -4.79
CA GLU A 35 -13.43 -10.98 -5.31
C GLU A 35 -14.12 -11.98 -4.38
N PHE A 36 -13.41 -13.04 -3.99
CA PHE A 36 -13.96 -14.00 -3.03
C PHE A 36 -14.31 -13.33 -1.69
N THR A 37 -13.42 -12.49 -1.17
CA THR A 37 -13.65 -11.74 0.08
C THR A 37 -14.89 -10.86 -0.03
N TYR A 38 -15.04 -10.14 -1.14
CA TYR A 38 -16.22 -9.32 -1.42
C TYR A 38 -17.52 -10.13 -1.36
N HIS A 39 -17.58 -11.28 -2.03
CA HIS A 39 -18.76 -12.15 -2.01
C HIS A 39 -19.06 -12.71 -0.62
N ALA A 40 -18.04 -13.23 0.08
CA ALA A 40 -18.20 -13.77 1.43
C ALA A 40 -18.70 -12.70 2.43
N VAL A 41 -18.22 -11.45 2.32
CA VAL A 41 -18.67 -10.35 3.17
C VAL A 41 -20.13 -9.99 2.89
N LYS A 42 -20.56 -9.95 1.62
CA LYS A 42 -21.96 -9.71 1.26
C LYS A 42 -22.89 -10.76 1.88
N GLU A 43 -22.51 -12.04 1.80
CA GLU A 43 -23.28 -13.14 2.39
C GLU A 43 -23.41 -12.98 3.91
N LYS A 44 -22.36 -12.56 4.60
CA LYS A 44 -22.39 -12.32 6.05
C LYS A 44 -23.19 -11.07 6.42
N LEU A 45 -23.14 -10.00 5.63
CA LEU A 45 -24.00 -8.83 5.83
C LEU A 45 -25.48 -9.20 5.79
N VAL A 46 -25.89 -10.06 4.85
CA VAL A 46 -27.29 -10.53 4.76
C VAL A 46 -27.62 -11.50 5.90
N SER A 47 -26.81 -12.53 6.09
CA SER A 47 -27.11 -13.60 7.05
C SER A 47 -26.98 -13.18 8.52
N ILE A 48 -25.98 -12.36 8.86
CA ILE A 48 -25.67 -11.94 10.25
C ILE A 48 -26.25 -10.55 10.54
N LYS A 49 -25.93 -9.56 9.70
CA LYS A 49 -26.36 -8.16 9.90
C LYS A 49 -27.75 -7.85 9.37
N LYS A 50 -28.41 -8.81 8.72
CA LYS A 50 -29.79 -8.71 8.21
C LYS A 50 -29.97 -7.59 7.17
N TYR A 51 -28.93 -7.32 6.39
CA TYR A 51 -29.06 -6.49 5.19
C TYR A 51 -30.00 -7.18 4.18
N PRO A 52 -30.71 -6.44 3.32
CA PRO A 52 -31.66 -7.02 2.37
C PRO A 52 -30.94 -7.85 1.30
N ASP A 53 -31.59 -8.93 0.84
CA ASP A 53 -31.02 -9.89 -0.13
C ASP A 53 -30.48 -9.25 -1.42
N LYS A 54 -31.02 -8.09 -1.81
CA LYS A 54 -30.52 -7.32 -2.96
C LYS A 54 -29.04 -6.96 -2.86
N VAL A 55 -28.45 -6.93 -1.66
CA VAL A 55 -27.00 -6.75 -1.45
C VAL A 55 -26.22 -7.84 -2.17
N LEU A 56 -26.72 -9.08 -2.22
CA LEU A 56 -26.02 -10.19 -2.89
C LEU A 56 -25.80 -9.93 -4.39
N ASN A 57 -26.67 -9.14 -5.01
CA ASN A 57 -26.62 -8.79 -6.44
C ASN A 57 -25.68 -7.62 -6.76
N LEU A 58 -25.04 -7.00 -5.76
CA LEU A 58 -24.09 -5.91 -6.01
C LEU A 58 -22.87 -6.42 -6.80
N PRO A 59 -22.45 -5.71 -7.86
CA PRO A 59 -21.34 -6.13 -8.70
C PRO A 59 -19.98 -5.89 -8.04
N PHE A 60 -19.01 -6.74 -8.34
CA PHE A 60 -17.61 -6.51 -7.97
C PHE A 60 -16.83 -5.92 -9.15
N ASP A 61 -16.35 -4.69 -9.00
CA ASP A 61 -15.39 -4.07 -9.91
C ASP A 61 -14.08 -3.81 -9.15
N TYR A 62 -13.06 -4.62 -9.41
CA TYR A 62 -11.75 -4.52 -8.76
C TYR A 62 -11.12 -3.12 -8.94
N ALA A 63 -11.37 -2.44 -10.05
CA ALA A 63 -10.79 -1.13 -10.31
C ALA A 63 -11.45 -0.01 -9.49
N ARG A 64 -12.64 -0.22 -8.92
CA ARG A 64 -13.41 0.79 -8.19
C ARG A 64 -12.71 1.25 -6.89
N ALA A 65 -11.73 0.51 -6.39
CA ALA A 65 -10.88 0.95 -5.28
C ALA A 65 -9.40 0.64 -5.59
N ILE A 66 -8.51 1.46 -5.03
CA ILE A 66 -7.07 1.21 -5.01
C ILE A 66 -6.57 1.28 -3.56
N GLN A 67 -5.39 0.71 -3.30
CA GLN A 67 -4.76 0.81 -1.98
C GLN A 67 -4.43 2.27 -1.64
N GLY A 68 -4.57 2.65 -0.37
CA GLY A 68 -4.22 3.97 0.15
C GLY A 68 -5.35 5.01 0.14
N LEU A 69 -6.54 4.63 -0.34
CA LEU A 69 -7.76 5.43 -0.24
C LEU A 69 -8.21 5.57 1.23
N VAL A 70 -9.17 6.47 1.45
CA VAL A 70 -9.73 6.75 2.77
C VAL A 70 -11.24 6.82 2.67
N ILE A 71 -11.95 6.15 3.59
CA ILE A 71 -13.40 6.27 3.75
C ILE A 71 -13.69 7.39 4.76
N ASP A 72 -14.53 8.32 4.34
CA ASP A 72 -15.20 9.29 5.20
C ASP A 72 -16.60 8.77 5.50
N LYS A 73 -16.73 8.20 6.71
CA LYS A 73 -17.92 7.50 7.18
C LYS A 73 -19.11 8.44 7.34
N LYS A 74 -18.84 9.69 7.74
CA LYS A 74 -19.85 10.70 8.01
C LYS A 74 -20.59 11.09 6.74
N HIS A 75 -19.86 11.25 5.64
CA HIS A 75 -20.42 11.72 4.38
C HIS A 75 -20.66 10.61 3.35
N GLY A 76 -20.35 9.35 3.64
CA GLY A 76 -20.53 8.26 2.66
C GLY A 76 -19.52 8.30 1.52
N ASN A 77 -18.34 8.87 1.74
CA ASN A 77 -17.39 9.16 0.67
C ASN A 77 -16.16 8.28 0.71
N VAL A 78 -15.62 7.97 -0.46
CA VAL A 78 -14.27 7.42 -0.63
C VAL A 78 -13.38 8.52 -1.19
N LEU A 79 -12.18 8.69 -0.62
CA LEU A 79 -11.32 9.83 -0.83
C LEU A 79 -9.92 9.39 -1.27
N LYS A 80 -9.37 10.13 -2.22
CA LYS A 80 -7.96 10.10 -2.56
C LYS A 80 -7.28 11.36 -2.05
N LEU A 81 -6.33 11.15 -1.13
CA LEU A 81 -5.63 12.24 -0.45
C LEU A 81 -4.23 12.45 -1.01
N SER A 82 -3.76 13.70 -0.99
CA SER A 82 -2.34 13.99 -1.21
C SER A 82 -1.50 13.72 0.03
N ARG A 83 -0.17 13.81 -0.10
CA ARG A 83 0.78 13.64 1.00
C ARG A 83 0.53 14.58 2.19
N PHE A 84 -0.16 15.70 1.96
CA PHE A 84 -0.50 16.69 2.98
C PHE A 84 -1.91 16.50 3.56
N GLY A 85 -2.59 15.39 3.22
CA GLY A 85 -3.93 15.06 3.70
C GLY A 85 -5.05 15.89 3.08
N LYS A 86 -4.79 16.58 1.96
CA LYS A 86 -5.82 17.31 1.19
C LYS A 86 -6.55 16.36 0.26
N VAL A 87 -7.86 16.52 0.13
CA VAL A 87 -8.68 15.76 -0.82
C VAL A 87 -8.37 16.23 -2.25
N LYS A 88 -7.97 15.30 -3.11
CA LYS A 88 -7.68 15.56 -4.54
C LYS A 88 -8.70 14.91 -5.47
N GLN A 89 -9.36 13.85 -5.00
CA GLN A 89 -10.45 13.17 -5.69
C GLN A 89 -11.38 12.58 -4.63
N ALA A 90 -12.67 12.54 -4.92
CA ALA A 90 -13.68 11.99 -4.03
C ALA A 90 -14.79 11.32 -4.84
N TYR A 91 -15.37 10.27 -4.27
CA TYR A 91 -16.58 9.61 -4.76
C TYR A 91 -17.59 9.53 -3.63
N HIS A 92 -18.85 9.85 -3.90
CA HIS A 92 -19.98 9.56 -3.00
C HIS A 92 -20.65 8.28 -3.47
N GLY A 93 -20.50 7.22 -2.69
CA GLY A 93 -20.77 5.87 -3.17
C GLY A 93 -19.98 5.60 -4.47
N THR A 94 -20.68 5.33 -5.56
CA THR A 94 -20.09 5.05 -6.88
C THR A 94 -20.02 6.28 -7.81
N HIS A 95 -20.50 7.45 -7.36
CA HIS A 95 -20.57 8.67 -8.16
C HIS A 95 -19.34 9.55 -7.92
N HIS A 96 -18.65 9.93 -9.01
CA HIS A 96 -17.55 10.89 -8.94
C HIS A 96 -18.06 12.23 -8.43
N MET A 97 -17.33 12.82 -7.48
CA MET A 97 -17.68 14.12 -6.92
C MET A 97 -17.01 15.23 -7.72
N GLU A 98 -17.81 16.13 -8.27
CA GLU A 98 -17.31 17.31 -8.97
C GLU A 98 -16.56 18.25 -8.02
N PHE A 99 -15.62 19.02 -8.56
CA PHE A 99 -14.75 19.88 -7.77
C PHE A 99 -15.53 20.85 -6.86
N GLY A 100 -16.64 21.43 -7.35
CA GLY A 100 -17.48 22.32 -6.57
C GLY A 100 -18.08 21.65 -5.33
N ASP A 101 -18.53 20.42 -5.45
CA ASP A 101 -19.14 19.65 -4.35
C ASP A 101 -18.09 19.24 -3.33
N MET A 102 -16.93 18.80 -3.83
CA MET A 102 -15.77 18.47 -3.01
C MET A 102 -15.29 19.70 -2.21
N GLN A 103 -15.26 20.90 -2.83
CA GLN A 103 -14.92 22.13 -2.12
C GLN A 103 -15.95 22.50 -1.06
N ARG A 104 -17.25 22.32 -1.32
CA ARG A 104 -18.30 22.61 -0.34
C ARG A 104 -18.17 21.74 0.90
N ILE A 105 -17.85 20.46 0.74
CA ILE A 105 -17.72 19.51 1.85
C ILE A 105 -16.39 19.68 2.58
N TYR A 106 -15.27 19.68 1.84
CA TYR A 106 -13.93 19.59 2.44
C TYR A 106 -13.18 20.92 2.56
N GLN A 107 -13.58 21.98 1.85
CA GLN A 107 -13.06 23.35 2.01
C GLN A 107 -11.53 23.49 2.05
N GLN A 108 -10.81 22.69 1.26
CA GLN A 108 -9.34 22.58 1.33
C GLN A 108 -8.81 22.24 2.73
N GLN A 109 -9.59 21.69 3.64
CA GLN A 109 -9.13 21.27 4.95
C GLN A 109 -8.27 20.00 4.83
N VAL A 110 -7.35 19.84 5.79
CA VAL A 110 -6.61 18.59 5.93
C VAL A 110 -7.53 17.59 6.61
N ILE A 111 -7.65 16.40 6.06
CA ILE A 111 -8.37 15.30 6.70
C ILE A 111 -7.56 14.82 7.90
N ASP A 112 -8.16 14.89 9.09
CA ASP A 112 -7.58 14.29 10.29
C ASP A 112 -7.78 12.77 10.26
N LEU A 113 -6.70 12.05 9.95
CA LEU A 113 -6.68 10.59 9.92
C LEU A 113 -6.81 9.95 11.32
N GLY A 114 -6.68 10.75 12.39
CA GLY A 114 -6.92 10.29 13.76
C GLY A 114 -8.40 10.30 14.16
N SER A 115 -9.27 10.94 13.37
CA SER A 115 -10.71 10.98 13.62
C SER A 115 -11.35 9.61 13.46
N GLU A 116 -12.31 9.29 14.34
CA GLU A 116 -13.11 8.06 14.26
C GLU A 116 -13.99 7.99 13.01
N ASP A 117 -14.33 9.15 12.44
CA ASP A 117 -15.09 9.28 11.19
C ASP A 117 -14.30 8.82 9.96
N ILE A 118 -12.98 8.64 10.10
CA ILE A 118 -12.07 8.36 9.00
C ILE A 118 -11.54 6.93 9.10
N GLN A 119 -11.66 6.17 8.02
CA GLN A 119 -11.12 4.82 7.91
C GLN A 119 -10.13 4.73 6.76
N SER A 120 -8.89 4.35 7.05
CA SER A 120 -7.86 4.19 6.03
C SER A 120 -7.92 2.81 5.38
N LEU A 121 -7.73 2.76 4.05
CA LEU A 121 -7.73 1.55 3.23
C LEU A 121 -6.29 1.20 2.80
N ASP A 122 -5.41 0.95 3.77
CA ASP A 122 -3.96 0.82 3.54
C ASP A 122 -3.48 -0.63 3.36
N THR A 123 -4.37 -1.62 3.41
CA THR A 123 -4.03 -3.04 3.30
C THR A 123 -4.37 -3.58 1.91
N ASN A 124 -3.72 -4.65 1.47
CA ASN A 124 -4.10 -5.33 0.22
C ASN A 124 -5.55 -5.87 0.27
N PHE A 125 -6.04 -6.17 1.48
CA PHE A 125 -7.43 -6.59 1.76
C PHE A 125 -8.47 -5.46 1.72
N SER A 126 -8.06 -4.24 1.36
CA SER A 126 -8.92 -3.06 1.46
C SER A 126 -9.70 -2.76 0.18
N ILE A 127 -9.46 -3.46 -0.92
CA ILE A 127 -10.17 -3.21 -2.18
C ILE A 127 -11.62 -3.65 -2.02
N ALA A 128 -11.87 -4.90 -1.60
CA ALA A 128 -13.21 -5.42 -1.34
C ALA A 128 -13.99 -4.52 -0.35
N ASN A 129 -13.32 -3.99 0.68
CA ASN A 129 -13.89 -3.04 1.62
C ASN A 129 -14.35 -1.75 0.94
N GLY A 130 -13.45 -1.07 0.21
CA GLY A 130 -13.75 0.18 -0.48
C GLY A 130 -14.83 0.03 -1.54
N VAL A 131 -14.77 -1.04 -2.34
CA VAL A 131 -15.78 -1.34 -3.36
C VAL A 131 -17.14 -1.60 -2.72
N LEU A 132 -17.21 -2.48 -1.72
CA LEU A 132 -18.49 -2.81 -1.08
C LEU A 132 -19.10 -1.62 -0.35
N TYR A 133 -18.28 -0.82 0.33
CA TYR A 133 -18.73 0.41 0.96
C TYR A 133 -19.37 1.36 -0.06
N ALA A 134 -18.68 1.62 -1.18
CA ALA A 134 -19.18 2.49 -2.24
C ALA A 134 -20.52 2.02 -2.83
N GLU A 135 -20.63 0.72 -3.12
CA GLU A 135 -21.86 0.11 -3.65
C GLU A 135 -23.01 0.17 -2.64
N LEU A 136 -22.74 -0.04 -1.35
CA LEU A 136 -23.76 0.06 -0.30
C LEU A 136 -24.23 1.49 -0.07
N VAL A 137 -23.33 2.49 -0.10
CA VAL A 137 -23.72 3.91 -0.06
C VAL A 137 -24.65 4.24 -1.23
N ALA A 138 -24.27 3.87 -2.46
CA ALA A 138 -25.11 4.09 -3.63
C ALA A 138 -26.48 3.39 -3.50
N LEU A 139 -26.50 2.15 -3.00
CA LEU A 139 -27.73 1.40 -2.76
C LEU A 139 -28.63 2.08 -1.71
N LYS A 140 -28.04 2.67 -0.66
CA LYS A 140 -28.77 3.45 0.35
C LYS A 140 -29.46 4.66 -0.28
N ASP A 141 -28.75 5.40 -1.11
CA ASP A 141 -29.26 6.62 -1.74
C ASP A 141 -30.38 6.33 -2.75
N LEU A 142 -30.39 5.12 -3.33
CA LEU A 142 -31.51 4.59 -4.11
C LEU A 142 -32.74 4.18 -3.27
N GLY A 143 -32.74 4.48 -1.96
CA GLY A 143 -33.86 4.22 -1.05
C GLY A 143 -33.88 2.82 -0.44
N ALA A 144 -32.76 2.10 -0.43
CA ALA A 144 -32.67 0.86 0.31
C ALA A 144 -32.84 1.07 1.81
N ASN A 145 -33.66 0.23 2.44
CA ASN A 145 -33.74 0.17 3.89
C ASN A 145 -32.48 -0.51 4.47
N ILE A 146 -31.38 0.24 4.52
CA ILE A 146 -30.10 -0.17 5.11
C ILE A 146 -29.58 0.93 6.07
N PRO A 147 -28.66 0.58 7.00
CA PRO A 147 -28.17 1.49 8.04
C PRO A 147 -27.50 2.78 7.52
N SER A 148 -27.12 3.69 8.42
CA SER A 148 -26.40 4.92 8.06
C SER A 148 -25.04 4.62 7.39
N TYR A 149 -24.46 5.59 6.69
CA TYR A 149 -23.13 5.43 6.07
C TYR A 149 -22.06 5.00 7.08
N GLU A 150 -22.14 5.51 8.30
CA GLU A 150 -21.22 5.16 9.39
C GLU A 150 -21.40 3.70 9.83
N THR A 151 -22.65 3.28 10.06
CA THR A 151 -22.95 1.90 10.44
C THR A 151 -22.59 0.93 9.30
N ILE A 152 -22.79 1.31 8.04
CA ILE A 152 -22.34 0.53 6.88
C ILE A 152 -20.82 0.32 6.93
N ALA A 153 -20.04 1.38 7.16
CA ALA A 153 -18.57 1.26 7.25
C ALA A 153 -18.16 0.31 8.37
N HIS A 154 -18.80 0.42 9.54
CA HIS A 154 -18.55 -0.45 10.69
C HIS A 154 -18.90 -1.91 10.37
N ASP A 155 -20.11 -2.17 9.86
CA ASP A 155 -20.58 -3.52 9.56
C ASP A 155 -19.73 -4.20 8.50
N VAL A 156 -19.36 -3.49 7.42
CA VAL A 156 -18.46 -4.03 6.38
C VAL A 156 -17.13 -4.42 6.98
N LYS A 157 -16.52 -3.53 7.79
CA LYS A 157 -15.24 -3.81 8.44
C LYS A 157 -15.34 -5.01 9.39
N GLU A 158 -16.39 -5.08 10.20
CA GLU A 158 -16.63 -6.18 11.13
C GLU A 158 -16.81 -7.51 10.37
N MET A 159 -17.57 -7.52 9.28
CA MET A 159 -17.78 -8.74 8.49
C MET A 159 -16.51 -9.19 7.76
N ILE A 160 -15.65 -8.25 7.33
CA ILE A 160 -14.31 -8.58 6.84
C ILE A 160 -13.50 -9.26 7.96
N ASP A 161 -13.49 -8.71 9.16
CA ASP A 161 -12.79 -9.31 10.31
C ASP A 161 -13.33 -10.71 10.63
N VAL A 162 -14.65 -10.92 10.55
CA VAL A 162 -15.28 -12.24 10.73
C VAL A 162 -14.83 -13.22 9.65
N VAL A 163 -14.89 -12.85 8.37
CA VAL A 163 -14.42 -13.68 7.24
C VAL A 163 -12.97 -14.15 7.41
N HIS A 164 -12.10 -13.30 7.98
CA HIS A 164 -10.70 -13.63 8.24
C HIS A 164 -10.49 -14.52 9.47
N ARG A 165 -11.41 -14.50 10.45
CA ARG A 165 -11.26 -15.18 11.74
C ARG A 165 -12.00 -16.51 11.84
N ASP A 166 -13.16 -16.63 11.20
CA ASP A 166 -14.01 -17.82 11.29
C ASP A 166 -13.59 -18.96 10.35
N GLY A 167 -12.52 -18.74 9.58
CA GLY A 167 -11.96 -19.72 8.66
C GLY A 167 -12.58 -19.69 7.26
N THR A 168 -13.60 -18.87 6.99
CA THR A 168 -14.23 -18.78 5.65
C THR A 168 -13.18 -18.59 4.56
N LEU A 169 -12.32 -17.57 4.74
CA LEU A 169 -11.27 -17.23 3.77
C LEU A 169 -10.12 -18.24 3.78
N LYS A 170 -9.62 -18.58 4.98
CA LYS A 170 -8.47 -19.47 5.12
C LYS A 170 -8.76 -20.87 4.57
N ASN A 171 -9.96 -21.41 4.80
CA ASN A 171 -10.34 -22.74 4.32
C ASN A 171 -10.49 -22.75 2.80
N GLU A 172 -11.09 -21.71 2.21
CA GLU A 172 -11.17 -21.58 0.75
C GLU A 172 -9.77 -21.57 0.11
N VAL A 173 -8.85 -20.76 0.66
CA VAL A 173 -7.47 -20.71 0.15
C VAL A 173 -6.76 -22.05 0.33
N LYS A 174 -6.86 -22.69 1.51
CA LYS A 174 -6.24 -24.01 1.76
C LYS A 174 -6.74 -25.06 0.76
N ASN A 175 -8.03 -25.05 0.43
CA ASN A 175 -8.62 -26.02 -0.49
C ASN A 175 -8.27 -25.76 -1.96
N HIS A 176 -7.88 -24.52 -2.30
CA HIS A 176 -7.65 -24.09 -3.68
C HIS A 176 -6.34 -23.30 -3.84
N LEU A 177 -5.24 -23.78 -3.25
CA LEU A 177 -3.95 -23.04 -3.21
C LEU A 177 -3.48 -22.54 -4.58
N SER A 178 -3.58 -23.34 -5.64
CA SER A 178 -3.13 -22.95 -6.99
C SER A 178 -3.93 -21.80 -7.62
N LYS A 179 -5.17 -21.58 -7.17
CA LYS A 179 -6.02 -20.46 -7.60
C LYS A 179 -5.61 -19.15 -6.94
N TYR A 180 -5.24 -19.22 -5.66
CA TYR A 180 -5.02 -18.04 -4.82
C TYR A 180 -3.54 -17.69 -4.63
N ILE A 181 -2.62 -18.65 -4.66
CA ILE A 181 -1.21 -18.45 -4.34
C ILE A 181 -0.38 -18.38 -5.63
N ILE A 182 0.36 -17.28 -5.79
CA ILE A 182 1.33 -17.13 -6.87
C ILE A 182 2.68 -17.65 -6.38
N VAL A 183 3.13 -18.76 -6.95
CA VAL A 183 4.39 -19.39 -6.58
C VAL A 183 5.55 -18.76 -7.36
N ASP A 184 6.59 -18.34 -6.64
CA ASP A 184 7.86 -17.87 -7.21
C ASP A 184 9.01 -18.76 -6.70
N PRO A 185 9.51 -19.71 -7.51
CA PRO A 185 10.60 -20.61 -7.12
C PRO A 185 11.87 -19.88 -6.66
N ASN A 186 12.06 -18.62 -7.06
CA ASN A 186 13.22 -17.82 -6.66
C ASN A 186 13.18 -17.42 -5.18
N LEU A 187 12.04 -17.55 -4.50
CA LEU A 187 11.91 -17.26 -3.08
C LEU A 187 12.79 -18.20 -2.24
N ALA A 188 12.73 -19.51 -2.52
CA ALA A 188 13.58 -20.50 -1.87
C ALA A 188 15.07 -20.16 -2.03
N LEU A 189 15.49 -19.87 -3.27
CA LEU A 189 16.86 -19.44 -3.58
C LEU A 189 17.28 -18.20 -2.78
N LEU A 190 16.39 -17.21 -2.63
CA LEU A 190 16.70 -16.00 -1.89
C LEU A 190 16.91 -16.29 -0.40
N LEU A 191 16.05 -17.10 0.21
CA LEU A 191 16.12 -17.43 1.63
C LEU A 191 17.37 -18.26 1.93
N GLU A 192 17.65 -19.29 1.14
CA GLU A 192 18.88 -20.09 1.24
C GLU A 192 20.13 -19.22 1.09
N ARG A 193 20.11 -18.26 0.14
CA ARG A 193 21.21 -17.32 -0.04
C ARG A 193 21.42 -16.43 1.19
N TYR A 194 20.37 -15.94 1.84
CA TYR A 194 20.55 -15.17 3.07
C TYR A 194 21.07 -16.04 4.22
N LYS A 195 20.59 -17.27 4.35
CA LYS A 195 21.09 -18.22 5.35
C LYS A 195 22.57 -18.53 5.14
N ALA A 196 23.00 -18.76 3.91
CA ALA A 196 24.41 -18.96 3.54
C ALA A 196 25.32 -17.74 3.77
N TYR A 197 24.74 -16.56 4.02
CA TYR A 197 25.45 -15.32 4.39
C TYR A 197 25.33 -15.03 5.90
N ASP A 198 25.08 -16.07 6.70
CA ASP A 198 24.97 -16.05 8.17
C ASP A 198 23.90 -15.09 8.68
N LYS A 199 22.82 -14.90 7.91
CA LYS A 199 21.67 -14.11 8.36
C LYS A 199 20.69 -15.02 9.09
N LYS A 200 20.20 -14.55 10.24
CA LYS A 200 19.04 -15.16 10.90
C LYS A 200 17.77 -14.81 10.14
N LEU A 201 16.89 -15.79 9.95
CA LEU A 201 15.61 -15.61 9.28
C LEU A 201 14.47 -15.81 10.29
N ILE A 202 13.52 -14.89 10.30
CA ILE A 202 12.44 -14.85 11.28
C ILE A 202 11.10 -14.66 10.55
N ILE A 203 10.10 -15.45 10.90
CA ILE A 203 8.71 -15.22 10.48
C ILE A 203 7.95 -14.52 11.61
N ILE A 204 7.15 -13.50 11.27
CA ILE A 204 6.23 -12.83 12.19
C ILE A 204 4.90 -12.58 11.45
N THR A 205 3.95 -13.49 11.62
CA THR A 205 2.64 -13.45 10.91
C THR A 205 1.47 -13.35 11.88
N ASN A 206 0.36 -12.76 11.43
CA ASN A 206 -0.92 -12.80 12.14
C ASN A 206 -1.69 -14.11 11.90
N SER A 207 -1.26 -14.92 10.93
CA SER A 207 -1.82 -16.24 10.66
C SER A 207 -1.44 -17.25 11.74
N ASP A 208 -2.31 -18.25 11.93
CA ASP A 208 -2.05 -19.39 12.81
C ASP A 208 -0.99 -20.31 12.23
N PHE A 209 -0.41 -21.17 13.08
CA PHE A 209 0.64 -22.09 12.64
C PHE A 209 0.17 -23.07 11.55
N SER A 210 -1.03 -23.62 11.67
CA SER A 210 -1.54 -24.59 10.68
C SER A 210 -1.66 -23.95 9.29
N TYR A 211 -2.26 -22.76 9.19
CA TYR A 211 -2.37 -22.03 7.93
C TYR A 211 -0.99 -21.60 7.39
N CYS A 212 -0.14 -21.03 8.25
CA CYS A 212 1.22 -20.65 7.87
C CYS A 212 2.01 -21.85 7.32
N LYS A 213 1.97 -22.99 7.99
CA LYS A 213 2.62 -24.23 7.56
C LYS A 213 2.11 -24.68 6.19
N THR A 214 0.79 -24.71 5.97
CA THR A 214 0.20 -25.08 4.66
C THR A 214 0.72 -24.18 3.54
N LEU A 215 0.78 -22.87 3.75
CA LEU A 215 1.25 -21.93 2.73
C LEU A 215 2.73 -22.11 2.41
N LEU A 216 3.58 -22.24 3.43
CA LEU A 216 5.03 -22.35 3.24
C LEU A 216 5.44 -23.72 2.69
N ASP A 217 4.73 -24.79 3.09
CA ASP A 217 4.87 -26.12 2.49
C ASP A 217 4.54 -26.13 0.99
N TYR A 218 3.58 -25.30 0.56
CA TYR A 218 3.20 -25.20 -0.85
C TYR A 218 4.14 -24.27 -1.65
N SER A 219 4.53 -23.14 -1.07
CA SER A 219 5.20 -22.04 -1.79
C SER A 219 6.73 -22.06 -1.74
N ILE A 220 7.33 -22.69 -0.71
CA ILE A 220 8.78 -22.66 -0.49
C ILE A 220 9.37 -24.08 -0.56
N THR A 221 8.85 -25.02 0.23
CA THR A 221 9.42 -26.36 0.38
C THR A 221 9.75 -27.07 -0.93
N PRO A 222 8.88 -27.08 -1.96
CA PRO A 222 9.15 -27.81 -3.21
C PRO A 222 10.33 -27.26 -4.02
N TYR A 223 10.83 -26.06 -3.67
CA TYR A 223 11.85 -25.33 -4.40
C TYR A 223 13.17 -25.20 -3.64
N LEU A 224 13.25 -25.74 -2.42
CA LEU A 224 14.49 -25.80 -1.64
C LEU A 224 15.47 -26.79 -2.27
N LYS A 225 16.76 -26.49 -2.13
CA LYS A 225 17.85 -27.33 -2.66
C LYS A 225 18.80 -27.81 -1.58
N GLU A 226 19.04 -26.98 -0.58
CA GLU A 226 20.02 -27.21 0.48
C GLU A 226 19.36 -27.58 1.82
N HIS A 227 18.03 -27.49 1.91
CA HIS A 227 17.25 -27.76 3.12
C HIS A 227 16.06 -28.67 2.80
N LYS A 228 15.65 -29.49 3.76
CA LYS A 228 14.56 -30.47 3.59
C LYS A 228 13.20 -29.78 3.54
N ASP A 229 13.00 -28.80 4.41
CA ASP A 229 11.75 -28.05 4.51
C ASP A 229 12.00 -26.62 5.00
N TRP A 230 10.98 -25.77 4.89
CA TRP A 230 11.09 -24.36 5.23
C TRP A 230 11.44 -24.13 6.71
N GLN A 231 11.11 -25.05 7.63
CA GLN A 231 11.36 -24.86 9.06
C GLN A 231 12.86 -24.88 9.37
N GLU A 232 13.67 -25.57 8.56
CA GLU A 232 15.14 -25.56 8.68
C GLU A 232 15.77 -24.20 8.31
N LEU A 233 15.08 -23.39 7.47
CA LEU A 233 15.56 -22.06 7.10
C LEU A 233 15.39 -21.04 8.23
N PHE A 234 14.21 -21.03 8.85
CA PHE A 234 13.82 -19.99 9.80
C PHE A 234 14.26 -20.32 11.22
N ASP A 235 15.09 -19.45 11.78
CA ASP A 235 15.55 -19.57 13.16
C ASP A 235 14.36 -19.43 14.13
N VAL A 236 13.49 -18.44 13.90
CA VAL A 236 12.33 -18.18 14.76
C VAL A 236 11.06 -18.00 13.91
N VAL A 237 9.98 -18.67 14.29
CA VAL A 237 8.68 -18.56 13.62
C VAL A 237 7.64 -18.12 14.64
N ILE A 238 7.04 -16.93 14.44
CA ILE A 238 6.05 -16.37 15.35
C ILE A 238 4.71 -16.27 14.61
N THR A 239 3.74 -17.07 15.04
CA THR A 239 2.38 -17.13 14.51
C THR A 239 1.41 -16.39 15.44
N PHE A 240 0.24 -16.01 14.94
CA PHE A 240 -0.72 -15.15 15.65
C PHE A 240 -0.04 -14.03 16.45
N SER A 241 0.90 -13.33 15.84
CA SER A 241 1.69 -12.28 16.49
C SER A 241 0.84 -11.09 16.95
N MET A 242 -0.36 -10.92 16.40
CA MET A 242 -1.29 -9.82 16.68
C MET A 242 -0.74 -8.44 16.30
N LYS A 243 0.08 -8.34 15.25
CA LYS A 243 0.56 -7.05 14.72
C LYS A 243 -0.62 -6.09 14.50
N PRO A 244 -0.50 -4.80 14.88
CA PRO A 244 0.71 -4.13 15.37
C PRO A 244 1.05 -4.36 16.85
N ARG A 245 0.20 -5.06 17.63
CA ARG A 245 0.38 -5.25 19.09
C ARG A 245 1.71 -5.92 19.43
N PHE A 246 2.18 -6.84 18.59
CA PHE A 246 3.52 -7.44 18.71
C PHE A 246 4.65 -6.42 18.89
N PHE A 247 4.58 -5.29 18.19
CA PHE A 247 5.64 -4.28 18.19
C PHE A 247 5.49 -3.24 19.31
N ILE A 248 4.29 -3.08 19.87
CA ILE A 248 3.96 -1.99 20.80
C ILE A 248 3.69 -2.49 22.24
N GLU A 249 3.25 -3.73 22.41
CA GLU A 249 2.90 -4.33 23.71
C GLU A 249 3.98 -5.30 24.21
N ARG A 250 3.72 -5.97 25.34
CA ARG A 250 4.62 -6.92 26.02
C ARG A 250 3.93 -8.27 26.28
N ASN A 251 3.23 -8.79 25.29
CA ASN A 251 2.53 -10.08 25.38
C ASN A 251 3.51 -11.24 25.55
N HIS A 252 3.07 -12.30 26.24
CA HIS A 252 3.87 -13.51 26.47
C HIS A 252 3.97 -14.37 25.21
N PHE A 253 5.06 -15.15 25.12
CA PHE A 253 5.24 -16.16 24.09
C PHE A 253 4.67 -17.50 24.56
N LEU A 254 3.99 -18.18 23.64
CA LEU A 254 3.67 -19.60 23.78
C LEU A 254 4.60 -20.40 22.86
N LYS A 255 5.18 -21.50 23.33
CA LYS A 255 5.89 -22.44 22.47
C LYS A 255 4.86 -23.28 21.72
N VAL A 256 5.05 -23.44 20.41
CA VAL A 256 4.21 -24.29 19.58
C VAL A 256 4.98 -25.56 19.25
N ASP A 257 4.36 -26.70 19.50
CA ASP A 257 4.86 -28.00 19.06
C ASP A 257 4.54 -28.19 17.55
N PRO A 258 5.54 -28.41 16.68
CA PRO A 258 5.32 -28.47 15.23
C PRO A 258 4.49 -29.68 14.76
N GLU A 259 4.48 -30.77 15.54
CA GLU A 259 3.80 -32.01 15.15
C GLU A 259 2.33 -31.99 15.57
N THR A 260 2.08 -31.56 16.80
CA THR A 260 0.75 -31.58 17.42
C THR A 260 0.03 -30.24 17.34
N SER A 261 0.74 -29.14 17.03
CA SER A 261 0.26 -27.76 17.10
C SER A 261 -0.21 -27.32 18.50
N LEU A 262 0.06 -28.10 19.54
CA LEU A 262 -0.26 -27.73 20.92
C LEU A 262 0.69 -26.65 21.42
N MET A 263 0.20 -25.89 22.39
CA MET A 263 0.91 -24.74 22.95
C MET A 263 1.22 -24.93 24.43
N SER A 264 2.40 -24.47 24.84
CA SER A 264 2.77 -24.35 26.26
C SER A 264 3.28 -22.94 26.56
N ASN A 265 3.12 -22.49 27.79
CA ASN A 265 3.83 -21.28 28.25
C ASN A 265 5.33 -21.45 28.06
N TYR A 266 6.02 -20.36 27.75
CA TYR A 266 7.46 -20.39 27.47
C TYR A 266 8.19 -19.21 28.09
N ASP A 267 9.03 -19.51 29.09
CA ASP A 267 9.86 -18.51 29.80
C ASP A 267 11.34 -18.53 29.36
N GLY A 268 11.68 -19.46 28.46
CA GLY A 268 13.03 -19.62 27.92
C GLY A 268 13.44 -18.50 26.96
N LYS A 269 14.56 -18.73 26.27
CA LYS A 269 15.12 -17.80 25.29
C LYS A 269 14.42 -17.98 23.94
N VAL A 270 13.88 -16.90 23.38
CA VAL A 270 13.19 -16.88 22.08
C VAL A 270 14.20 -16.59 20.96
N ASP A 271 15.09 -17.55 20.70
CA ASP A 271 16.09 -17.47 19.63
C ASP A 271 16.07 -18.65 18.65
N GLN A 272 15.32 -19.73 18.97
CA GLN A 272 15.06 -20.83 18.05
C GLN A 272 13.67 -21.49 18.21
N GLY A 273 13.03 -21.78 17.07
CA GLY A 273 11.83 -22.60 16.92
C GLY A 273 10.53 -21.82 16.75
N ILE A 274 9.40 -22.48 16.97
CA ILE A 274 8.06 -21.96 16.64
C ILE A 274 7.34 -21.50 17.90
N PHE A 275 6.72 -20.33 17.80
CA PHE A 275 6.05 -19.65 18.90
C PHE A 275 4.76 -18.99 18.42
N GLN A 276 3.89 -18.66 19.38
CA GLN A 276 2.67 -17.90 19.15
C GLN A 276 2.64 -16.62 20.02
N GLY A 277 2.12 -15.53 19.46
CA GLY A 277 1.95 -14.25 20.17
C GLY A 277 3.29 -13.53 20.40
N GLY A 278 3.59 -13.23 21.66
CA GLY A 278 4.86 -12.61 22.05
C GLY A 278 4.99 -11.12 21.76
N ASN A 279 6.23 -10.63 21.82
CA ASN A 279 6.55 -9.23 21.57
C ASN A 279 7.96 -9.01 21.01
N SER A 280 8.13 -7.93 20.25
CA SER A 280 9.39 -7.58 19.57
C SER A 280 10.55 -7.28 20.53
N TYR A 281 10.27 -6.73 21.71
CA TYR A 281 11.30 -6.37 22.70
C TYR A 281 12.00 -7.62 23.25
N ARG A 282 11.22 -8.61 23.69
CA ARG A 282 11.78 -9.86 24.20
C ARG A 282 12.49 -10.64 23.09
N LEU A 283 11.92 -10.71 21.88
CA LEU A 283 12.59 -11.32 20.72
C LEU A 283 13.95 -10.64 20.44
N GLN A 284 13.99 -9.31 20.36
CA GLN A 284 15.25 -8.59 20.11
C GLN A 284 16.28 -8.86 21.20
N LYS A 285 15.86 -8.81 22.47
CA LYS A 285 16.73 -9.08 23.62
C LYS A 285 17.30 -10.49 23.57
N ASP A 286 16.46 -11.48 23.30
CA ASP A 286 16.85 -12.90 23.28
C ASP A 286 17.74 -13.20 22.07
N LEU A 287 17.53 -12.56 20.93
CA LEU A 287 18.46 -12.66 19.80
C LEU A 287 19.83 -12.03 20.10
N GLY A 288 19.94 -11.17 21.12
CA GLY A 288 21.17 -10.46 21.45
C GLY A 288 21.60 -9.46 20.38
N LEU A 289 20.61 -8.83 19.71
CA LEU A 289 20.83 -7.92 18.59
C LEU A 289 20.36 -6.50 18.92
N ASP A 290 21.06 -5.51 18.37
CA ASP A 290 20.54 -4.16 18.33
C ASP A 290 19.42 -4.05 17.30
N GLY A 291 18.46 -3.15 17.54
CA GLY A 291 17.32 -2.98 16.64
C GLY A 291 17.75 -2.66 15.20
N GLU A 292 18.80 -1.85 15.02
CA GLU A 292 19.29 -1.49 13.69
C GLU A 292 19.92 -2.65 12.90
N GLU A 293 20.20 -3.78 13.56
CA GLU A 293 20.70 -5.02 12.97
C GLU A 293 19.56 -5.95 12.53
N ILE A 294 18.30 -5.58 12.81
CA ILE A 294 17.11 -6.34 12.41
C ILE A 294 16.38 -5.57 11.30
N LEU A 295 16.17 -6.23 10.16
CA LEU A 295 15.36 -5.72 9.05
C LEU A 295 14.06 -6.49 8.97
N TYR A 296 12.93 -5.82 9.21
CA TYR A 296 11.62 -6.40 8.97
C TYR A 296 11.10 -6.04 7.57
N LEU A 297 10.59 -7.03 6.85
CA LEU A 297 9.93 -6.91 5.55
C LEU A 297 8.46 -7.28 5.72
N GLY A 298 7.58 -6.40 5.27
CA GLY A 298 6.14 -6.63 5.27
C GLY A 298 5.46 -5.86 4.14
N ASP A 299 4.17 -6.05 3.97
CA ASP A 299 3.34 -5.36 2.98
C ASP A 299 2.43 -4.28 3.60
N HIS A 300 2.23 -4.32 4.93
CA HIS A 300 1.31 -3.45 5.63
C HIS A 300 2.01 -2.25 6.27
N ILE A 301 1.86 -1.05 5.69
CA ILE A 301 2.48 0.19 6.21
C ILE A 301 2.17 0.44 7.70
N TYR A 302 0.90 0.35 8.12
CA TYR A 302 0.53 0.62 9.52
C TYR A 302 0.72 -0.56 10.46
N GLY A 303 0.26 -1.75 10.06
CA GLY A 303 0.36 -2.97 10.87
C GLY A 303 1.81 -3.31 11.20
N ASP A 304 2.69 -3.10 10.22
CA ASP A 304 4.09 -3.48 10.34
C ASP A 304 5.02 -2.28 10.54
N VAL A 305 4.97 -1.29 9.65
CA VAL A 305 6.11 -0.36 9.51
C VAL A 305 6.02 0.87 10.44
N VAL A 306 4.83 1.44 10.60
CA VAL A 306 4.60 2.62 11.45
C VAL A 306 4.80 2.26 12.92
N SER A 307 4.23 1.12 13.35
CA SER A 307 4.34 0.62 14.72
C SER A 307 5.81 0.41 15.06
N ILE A 308 6.55 -0.33 14.23
CA ILE A 308 8.00 -0.51 14.34
C ILE A 308 8.69 0.85 14.51
N LYS A 309 8.56 1.79 13.57
CA LYS A 309 9.31 3.06 13.64
C LYS A 309 9.01 3.90 14.88
N LYS A 310 7.83 3.75 15.50
CA LYS A 310 7.47 4.46 16.71
C LYS A 310 7.91 3.75 17.98
N THR A 311 8.02 2.42 17.99
CA THR A 311 8.18 1.64 19.23
C THR A 311 9.41 0.71 19.27
N CYS A 312 9.97 0.32 18.13
CA CYS A 312 11.23 -0.41 18.07
C CYS A 312 12.19 0.13 17.00
N ASN A 313 13.49 0.21 17.30
CA ASN A 313 14.49 0.78 16.39
C ASN A 313 14.86 -0.17 15.22
N TRP A 314 13.93 -1.01 14.78
CA TRP A 314 14.14 -1.94 13.67
C TRP A 314 14.20 -1.20 12.34
N ARG A 315 14.99 -1.76 11.43
CA ARG A 315 14.97 -1.37 10.01
C ARG A 315 13.76 -1.99 9.36
N THR A 316 13.23 -1.31 8.35
CA THR A 316 12.00 -1.72 7.69
C THR A 316 12.12 -1.63 6.18
N ALA A 317 11.57 -2.61 5.50
CA ALA A 317 11.35 -2.58 4.06
C ALA A 317 9.90 -2.94 3.75
N LEU A 318 9.39 -2.41 2.64
CA LEU A 318 8.01 -2.61 2.23
C LEU A 318 7.95 -3.40 0.92
N VAL A 319 7.12 -4.43 0.89
CA VAL A 319 6.72 -5.15 -0.31
C VAL A 319 5.40 -4.55 -0.79
N MET A 320 5.36 -4.12 -2.04
CA MET A 320 4.21 -3.39 -2.60
C MET A 320 3.91 -3.94 -3.98
N GLU A 321 3.16 -5.03 -4.05
CA GLU A 321 2.79 -5.68 -5.30
C GLU A 321 1.99 -4.76 -6.25
N PRO A 322 1.06 -3.90 -5.78
CA PRO A 322 0.35 -2.95 -6.66
C PRO A 322 1.26 -1.98 -7.43
N LEU A 323 2.51 -1.79 -6.98
CA LEU A 323 3.50 -0.99 -7.70
C LEU A 323 3.82 -1.55 -9.09
N SER A 324 3.70 -2.88 -9.31
CA SER A 324 4.00 -3.49 -10.61
C SER A 324 3.19 -2.87 -11.74
N GLU A 325 1.87 -2.74 -11.52
CA GLU A 325 0.94 -2.22 -12.52
C GLU A 325 1.24 -0.75 -12.80
N GLU A 326 1.47 0.05 -11.75
CA GLU A 326 1.83 1.46 -11.90
C GLU A 326 3.15 1.65 -12.67
N LEU A 327 4.18 0.83 -12.41
CA LEU A 327 5.45 0.91 -13.13
C LEU A 327 5.29 0.60 -14.62
N ASP A 328 4.46 -0.38 -14.98
CA ASP A 328 4.19 -0.72 -16.37
C ASP A 328 3.31 0.34 -17.06
N SER A 329 2.37 0.95 -16.33
CA SER A 329 1.62 2.13 -16.80
C SER A 329 2.52 3.34 -17.04
N LEU A 330 3.44 3.64 -16.12
CA LEU A 330 4.40 4.74 -16.27
C LEU A 330 5.30 4.55 -17.50
N LYS A 331 5.75 3.32 -17.78
CA LYS A 331 6.53 3.03 -19.00
C LYS A 331 5.72 3.30 -20.27
N ARG A 332 4.45 2.86 -20.30
CA ARG A 332 3.55 3.07 -21.45
C ARG A 332 3.21 4.55 -21.65
N ALA A 333 2.99 5.28 -20.57
CA ALA A 333 2.66 6.71 -20.57
C ALA A 333 3.88 7.63 -20.75
N HIS A 334 5.11 7.10 -20.70
CA HIS A 334 6.34 7.88 -20.72
C HIS A 334 6.45 8.84 -21.93
N PRO A 335 6.14 8.42 -23.18
CA PRO A 335 6.19 9.35 -24.33
C PRO A 335 5.24 10.54 -24.18
N ILE A 336 4.03 10.31 -23.65
CA ILE A 336 3.02 11.35 -23.41
C ILE A 336 3.50 12.29 -22.29
N SER A 337 4.12 11.75 -21.24
CA SER A 337 4.70 12.54 -20.15
C SER A 337 5.82 13.48 -20.63
N LEU A 338 6.67 13.03 -21.57
CA LEU A 338 7.69 13.88 -22.20
C LEU A 338 7.07 15.02 -23.02
N GLU A 339 6.01 14.73 -23.77
CA GLU A 339 5.28 15.74 -24.55
C GLU A 339 4.59 16.77 -23.64
N LEU A 340 3.91 16.33 -22.57
CA LEU A 340 3.33 17.20 -21.56
C LEU A 340 4.38 18.11 -20.91
N SER A 341 5.55 17.56 -20.59
CA SER A 341 6.65 18.34 -20.00
C SER A 341 7.17 19.41 -20.96
N ARG A 342 7.28 19.09 -22.27
CA ARG A 342 7.66 20.04 -23.30
C ARG A 342 6.64 21.16 -23.46
N LEU A 343 5.34 20.82 -23.53
CA LEU A 343 4.25 21.78 -23.62
C LEU A 343 4.20 22.71 -22.40
N MET A 344 4.45 22.19 -21.20
CA MET A 344 4.51 22.99 -19.97
C MET A 344 5.66 24.01 -20.03
N ILE A 345 6.86 23.59 -20.45
CA ILE A 345 8.02 24.49 -20.60
C ILE A 345 7.73 25.58 -21.64
N GLU A 346 7.06 25.24 -22.74
CA GLU A 346 6.67 26.21 -23.76
C GLU A 346 5.64 27.21 -23.23
N LYS A 347 4.63 26.72 -22.51
CA LYS A 347 3.61 27.53 -21.86
C LYS A 347 4.22 28.51 -20.86
N GLU A 348 5.10 28.04 -19.97
CA GLU A 348 5.76 28.88 -18.96
C GLU A 348 6.56 30.03 -19.59
N LYS A 349 7.21 29.80 -20.74
CA LYS A 349 7.92 30.85 -21.49
C LYS A 349 6.95 31.92 -22.01
N ILE A 350 5.84 31.51 -22.61
CA ILE A 350 4.84 32.43 -23.16
C ILE A 350 4.15 33.21 -22.04
N GLU A 351 3.82 32.56 -20.92
CA GLU A 351 3.26 33.21 -19.74
C GLU A 351 4.24 34.25 -19.15
N THR A 352 5.54 33.94 -19.14
CA THR A 352 6.58 34.89 -18.73
C THR A 352 6.67 36.10 -19.68
N GLU A 353 6.53 35.89 -20.99
CA GLU A 353 6.46 36.98 -21.98
C GLU A 353 5.22 37.87 -21.77
N ILE A 354 4.06 37.27 -21.49
CA ILE A 354 2.82 37.99 -21.16
C ILE A 354 3.03 38.84 -19.90
N ILE A 355 3.61 38.27 -18.84
CA ILE A 355 3.91 39.01 -17.60
C ILE A 355 4.85 40.18 -17.89
N SER A 356 5.94 39.95 -18.64
CA SER A 356 6.88 41.01 -19.04
C SER A 356 6.19 42.13 -19.83
N PHE A 357 5.24 41.80 -20.70
CA PHE A 357 4.45 42.79 -21.43
C PHE A 357 3.68 43.71 -20.48
N TYR A 358 2.97 43.15 -19.50
CA TYR A 358 2.24 43.93 -18.49
C TYR A 358 3.17 44.78 -17.63
N THR A 359 4.31 44.24 -17.20
CA THR A 359 5.31 45.00 -16.44
C THR A 359 5.81 46.21 -17.24
N GLN A 360 6.11 46.04 -18.54
CA GLN A 360 6.55 47.15 -19.39
C GLN A 360 5.46 48.20 -19.61
N GLU A 361 4.19 47.80 -19.75
CA GLU A 361 3.09 48.73 -19.94
C GLU A 361 2.78 49.52 -18.66
N HIS A 362 2.66 48.84 -17.52
CA HIS A 362 2.22 49.45 -16.26
C HIS A 362 3.33 50.15 -15.47
N GLU A 363 4.55 49.62 -15.47
CA GLU A 363 5.64 50.19 -14.67
C GLU A 363 6.58 51.09 -15.49
N GLN A 364 6.73 50.81 -16.79
CA GLN A 364 7.69 51.53 -17.66
C GLN A 364 7.00 52.51 -18.62
N GLY A 365 5.66 52.61 -18.58
CA GLY A 365 4.87 53.53 -19.40
C GLY A 365 4.95 53.26 -20.90
N ARG A 366 5.38 52.07 -21.32
CA ARG A 366 5.49 51.71 -22.74
C ARG A 366 4.15 51.28 -23.29
N ARG A 367 3.67 51.99 -24.33
CA ARG A 367 2.43 51.62 -25.02
C ARG A 367 2.71 50.52 -26.05
N LEU A 368 2.48 49.27 -25.66
CA LEU A 368 2.73 48.11 -26.51
C LEU A 368 1.48 47.75 -27.35
N LYS A 369 1.68 47.02 -28.46
CA LYS A 369 0.59 46.63 -29.37
C LYS A 369 -0.25 45.49 -28.78
N ARG A 370 -1.54 45.74 -28.54
CA ARG A 370 -2.48 44.72 -28.03
C ARG A 370 -2.59 43.47 -28.92
N GLU A 371 -2.36 43.61 -30.22
CA GLU A 371 -2.36 42.49 -31.18
C GLU A 371 -1.31 41.43 -30.83
N ALA A 372 -0.12 41.85 -30.37
CA ALA A 372 0.94 40.93 -29.98
C ALA A 372 0.55 40.16 -28.71
N LEU A 373 -0.06 40.85 -27.74
CA LEU A 373 -0.56 40.24 -26.50
C LEU A 373 -1.69 39.23 -26.78
N ASN A 374 -2.64 39.59 -27.65
CA ASN A 374 -3.70 38.69 -28.07
C ASN A 374 -3.14 37.42 -28.74
N GLY A 375 -2.09 37.55 -29.56
CA GLY A 375 -1.39 36.42 -30.17
C GLY A 375 -0.73 35.50 -29.13
N LEU A 376 -0.17 36.04 -28.04
CA LEU A 376 0.38 35.23 -26.95
C LEU A 376 -0.72 34.47 -26.20
N TYR A 377 -1.84 35.13 -25.89
CA TYR A 377 -3.00 34.47 -25.26
C TYR A 377 -3.57 33.35 -26.12
N GLN A 378 -3.66 33.56 -27.44
CA GLN A 378 -4.11 32.52 -28.36
C GLN A 378 -3.19 31.29 -28.31
N LYS A 379 -1.87 31.50 -28.30
CA LYS A 379 -0.91 30.38 -28.15
C LYS A 379 -1.05 29.64 -26.82
N VAL A 380 -1.27 30.37 -25.72
CA VAL A 380 -1.52 29.74 -24.40
C VAL A 380 -2.77 28.87 -24.46
N GLU A 381 -3.83 29.34 -25.11
CA GLU A 381 -5.08 28.58 -25.24
C GLU A 381 -4.91 27.33 -26.12
N GLU A 382 -4.18 27.45 -27.24
CA GLU A 382 -3.82 26.31 -28.09
C GLU A 382 -3.02 25.25 -27.32
N ILE A 383 -2.04 25.68 -26.51
CA ILE A 383 -1.27 24.77 -25.65
C ILE A 383 -2.16 24.16 -24.57
N ASN A 384 -3.05 24.91 -23.92
CA ASN A 384 -3.97 24.39 -22.91
C ASN A 384 -4.90 23.30 -23.48
N HIS A 385 -5.41 23.50 -24.70
CA HIS A 385 -6.22 22.52 -25.39
C HIS A 385 -5.43 21.22 -25.63
N LEU A 386 -4.24 21.33 -26.24
CA LEU A 386 -3.36 20.19 -26.48
C LEU A 386 -2.99 19.46 -25.18
N MET A 387 -2.62 20.20 -24.13
CA MET A 387 -2.31 19.62 -22.83
C MET A 387 -3.51 18.89 -22.25
N SER A 388 -4.72 19.42 -22.38
CA SER A 388 -5.94 18.76 -21.87
C SER A 388 -6.18 17.41 -22.54
N GLU A 389 -6.03 17.33 -23.86
CA GLU A 389 -6.11 16.05 -24.59
C GLU A 389 -5.04 15.06 -24.14
N LYS A 390 -3.79 15.53 -23.97
CA LYS A 390 -2.66 14.70 -23.54
C LYS A 390 -2.81 14.22 -22.10
N VAL A 391 -3.38 15.03 -21.21
CA VAL A 391 -3.69 14.64 -19.83
C VAL A 391 -4.72 13.52 -19.81
N VAL A 392 -5.79 13.62 -20.61
CA VAL A 392 -6.78 12.54 -20.72
C VAL A 392 -6.12 11.26 -21.24
N GLN A 393 -5.32 11.34 -22.31
CA GLN A 393 -4.56 10.19 -22.83
C GLN A 393 -3.63 9.58 -21.79
N TYR A 394 -2.88 10.41 -21.05
CA TYR A 394 -2.00 9.97 -19.96
C TYR A 394 -2.78 9.19 -18.90
N GLN A 395 -3.93 9.69 -18.48
CA GLN A 395 -4.76 9.07 -17.43
C GLN A 395 -5.31 7.70 -17.84
N THR A 396 -5.58 7.45 -19.13
CA THR A 396 -6.07 6.14 -19.61
C THR A 396 -5.12 4.98 -19.35
N HIS A 397 -3.84 5.25 -19.08
CA HIS A 397 -2.87 4.21 -18.75
C HIS A 397 -2.99 3.69 -17.31
N PHE A 398 -3.69 4.41 -16.43
CA PHE A 398 -3.79 4.10 -15.01
C PHE A 398 -5.21 3.63 -14.64
N ASN A 399 -5.47 3.44 -13.35
CA ASN A 399 -6.80 3.10 -12.87
C ASN A 399 -7.84 4.14 -13.34
N SER A 400 -8.95 3.68 -13.92
CA SER A 400 -9.95 4.55 -14.56
C SER A 400 -10.71 5.45 -13.59
N TYR A 401 -10.75 5.12 -12.31
CA TYR A 401 -11.46 5.90 -11.28
C TYR A 401 -10.51 6.79 -10.49
N TRP A 402 -9.34 6.25 -10.15
CA TRP A 402 -8.43 6.88 -9.20
C TRP A 402 -7.10 7.31 -9.80
N GLY A 403 -6.78 6.98 -11.05
CA GLY A 403 -5.49 7.29 -11.67
C GLY A 403 -4.31 6.58 -11.00
N GLU A 404 -3.17 7.27 -10.88
CA GLU A 404 -1.91 6.76 -10.31
C GLU A 404 -2.02 6.40 -8.82
N LEU A 405 -1.39 5.31 -8.36
CA LEU A 405 -1.36 4.92 -6.95
C LEU A 405 -0.53 5.90 -6.10
N MET A 406 0.64 6.28 -6.61
CA MET A 406 1.65 7.04 -5.87
C MET A 406 1.54 8.56 -6.07
N ARG A 407 0.58 9.02 -6.89
CA ARG A 407 0.30 10.44 -7.14
C ARG A 407 -1.13 10.80 -6.80
N ALA A 408 -1.35 12.04 -6.37
CA ALA A 408 -2.66 12.64 -6.18
C ALA A 408 -2.64 14.01 -6.88
N GLY A 409 -2.94 14.01 -8.17
CA GLY A 409 -2.62 15.12 -9.06
C GLY A 409 -1.10 15.25 -9.22
N LEU A 410 -0.58 16.47 -9.16
CA LEU A 410 0.87 16.73 -9.25
C LEU A 410 1.65 16.36 -7.97
N GLU A 411 0.94 16.22 -6.85
CA GLU A 411 1.53 15.86 -5.56
C GLU A 411 1.70 14.34 -5.44
N GLU A 412 2.58 13.90 -4.55
CA GLU A 412 2.58 12.52 -4.09
C GLU A 412 1.26 12.22 -3.36
N SER A 413 0.76 10.99 -3.48
CA SER A 413 -0.41 10.54 -2.71
C SER A 413 -0.07 10.41 -1.23
N ARG A 414 -1.10 10.36 -0.37
CA ARG A 414 -0.95 10.01 1.05
C ARG A 414 -0.17 8.70 1.20
N PHE A 415 -0.53 7.70 0.40
CA PHE A 415 0.10 6.39 0.41
C PHE A 415 1.59 6.44 0.09
N ALA A 416 1.97 7.19 -0.96
CA ALA A 416 3.37 7.45 -1.28
C ALA A 416 4.12 8.14 -0.13
N GLY A 417 3.51 9.15 0.48
CA GLY A 417 4.08 9.85 1.63
C GLY A 417 4.29 8.93 2.85
N GLN A 418 3.39 7.98 3.09
CA GLN A 418 3.54 6.98 4.14
C GLN A 418 4.66 5.99 3.84
N MET A 419 4.70 5.47 2.61
CA MET A 419 5.75 4.58 2.16
C MET A 419 7.13 5.24 2.34
N GLU A 420 7.30 6.48 1.86
CA GLU A 420 8.53 7.26 2.01
C GLU A 420 8.90 7.41 3.50
N LYS A 421 7.91 7.78 4.32
CA LYS A 421 8.11 8.06 5.75
C LYS A 421 8.50 6.81 6.54
N TYR A 422 8.01 5.62 6.21
CA TYR A 422 8.16 4.45 7.08
C TYR A 422 9.08 3.36 6.53
N ALA A 423 9.20 3.18 5.20
CA ALA A 423 10.08 2.17 4.60
C ALA A 423 11.48 2.72 4.30
N CYS A 424 12.55 1.99 4.66
CA CYS A 424 13.91 2.36 4.25
C CYS A 424 14.17 2.06 2.77
N ILE A 425 13.68 0.90 2.33
CA ILE A 425 13.65 0.47 0.93
C ILE A 425 12.26 -0.12 0.63
N TYR A 426 11.86 -0.14 -0.63
CA TYR A 426 10.64 -0.81 -1.07
C TYR A 426 10.83 -1.50 -2.42
N MET A 427 9.99 -2.48 -2.72
CA MET A 427 10.08 -3.30 -3.92
C MET A 427 8.71 -3.89 -4.27
N GLU A 428 8.56 -4.38 -5.50
CA GLU A 428 7.33 -5.07 -5.94
C GLU A 428 7.14 -6.39 -5.19
N LYS A 429 8.21 -7.18 -5.11
CA LYS A 429 8.23 -8.49 -4.46
C LYS A 429 9.61 -8.78 -3.87
N ILE A 430 9.66 -9.60 -2.82
CA ILE A 430 10.91 -9.86 -2.08
C ILE A 430 12.01 -10.43 -2.98
N THR A 431 11.65 -11.26 -3.97
CA THR A 431 12.62 -11.86 -4.90
C THR A 431 13.38 -10.84 -5.76
N ASP A 432 12.95 -9.58 -5.82
CA ASP A 432 13.73 -8.50 -6.41
C ASP A 432 15.06 -8.24 -5.67
N LEU A 433 15.16 -8.63 -4.39
CA LEU A 433 16.41 -8.61 -3.62
C LEU A 433 17.47 -9.57 -4.16
N LEU A 434 17.12 -10.57 -4.97
CA LEU A 434 18.13 -11.44 -5.61
C LEU A 434 19.09 -10.67 -6.51
N LYS A 435 18.62 -9.55 -7.08
CA LYS A 435 19.45 -8.64 -7.89
C LYS A 435 20.47 -7.87 -7.05
N CYS A 436 20.38 -7.95 -5.73
CA CYS A 436 21.29 -7.35 -4.78
C CYS A 436 22.15 -8.43 -4.10
N SER A 437 23.31 -8.02 -3.59
CA SER A 437 24.07 -8.84 -2.66
C SER A 437 23.43 -8.75 -1.27
N PRO A 438 23.43 -9.83 -0.45
CA PRO A 438 23.15 -9.75 0.98
C PRO A 438 24.07 -8.79 1.77
N ARG A 439 25.07 -8.19 1.12
CA ARG A 439 25.98 -7.18 1.65
C ARG A 439 25.81 -5.80 0.99
N THR A 440 24.80 -5.62 0.14
CA THR A 440 24.56 -4.36 -0.58
C THR A 440 24.42 -3.18 0.39
N TYR A 441 25.01 -2.05 -0.01
CA TYR A 441 24.84 -0.77 0.65
C TYR A 441 23.90 0.11 -0.19
N PHE A 442 22.64 0.22 0.23
CA PHE A 442 21.65 1.05 -0.43
C PHE A 442 21.86 2.53 -0.12
N ARG A 443 21.91 3.38 -1.15
CA ARG A 443 22.03 4.84 -1.05
C ARG A 443 20.86 5.48 -1.79
N PRO A 444 20.06 6.35 -1.13
CA PRO A 444 19.03 7.11 -1.83
C PRO A 444 19.69 8.16 -2.73
N ASN A 445 18.99 8.53 -3.80
CA ASN A 445 19.35 9.72 -4.56
C ASN A 445 19.10 10.96 -3.70
N ARG A 446 19.92 12.01 -3.88
CA ARG A 446 19.70 13.29 -3.20
C ARG A 446 18.34 13.84 -3.64
N ARG A 447 17.44 14.09 -2.67
CA ARG A 447 16.18 14.77 -2.92
C ARG A 447 16.46 16.24 -3.18
N ILE A 448 15.95 16.74 -4.32
CA ILE A 448 16.12 18.12 -4.75
C ILE A 448 15.01 18.96 -4.11
N LEU A 449 15.39 19.97 -3.34
CA LEU A 449 14.47 20.97 -2.78
C LEU A 449 14.07 22.00 -3.85
N PRO A 450 12.93 22.69 -3.72
CA PRO A 450 12.48 23.66 -4.72
C PRO A 450 13.54 24.71 -5.10
N HIS A 451 14.25 25.28 -4.12
CA HIS A 451 15.31 26.28 -4.34
C HIS A 451 16.63 25.70 -4.90
N GLU A 452 16.78 24.37 -4.94
CA GLU A 452 17.96 23.73 -5.52
C GLU A 452 17.80 23.52 -7.04
N ARG A 453 16.57 23.64 -7.57
CA ARG A 453 16.28 23.42 -9.00
C ARG A 453 16.96 24.43 -9.91
N ASP A 454 17.11 25.66 -9.42
CA ASP A 454 17.74 26.77 -10.16
C ASP A 454 19.22 26.51 -10.45
N PHE A 455 19.85 25.55 -9.75
CA PHE A 455 21.26 25.18 -9.91
C PHE A 455 21.45 23.85 -10.66
N LEU A 456 20.37 23.25 -11.19
CA LEU A 456 20.38 21.96 -11.87
C LEU A 456 20.10 22.04 -13.38
N THR A 457 19.89 23.25 -13.90
CA THR A 457 19.70 23.52 -15.33
C THR A 457 21.01 23.59 -16.09
#